data_AF-A0A358MGM2-F1
#
_entry.id   AF-A0A358MGM2-F1
#
_cell.length_a   1.000
_cell.length_b   1.000
_cell.length_c   1.000
_cell.angle_alpha   90.00
_cell.angle_beta   90.00
_cell.angle_gamma   90.00
#
_symmetry.space_group_name_H-M   'P 1'
#
loop_
_entity.id
_entity.type
_entity.pdbx_description
1 polymer ?
#
loop_
_entity_poly.entity_id
_entity_poly.type
_entity_poly.pdbx_seq_one_letter_code
_entity_poly.pdbx_strand_id
1 'polypeptide(L)'
;MDAPMPKLPRYMFRRANGSFRYKRNVPKDLRALIRKETVYRQLGNTYQDAMAAYPLIHKEIETLFEQERWATDADRAKALVRERLGPTYAAMFEEGVVDPEWDVFDDFQDLAASMRRKVPKGVYRQIKSASVTEAPMTLLRALEEYARYKAEDGKDGAALETRLDRIKKDLILCLGQTRVRETKLESLTRADANRYRDLLLARMSPNSVQRNIGVVKAALNFIIVEHDLDMRNVFQGMKIKGAGASKTDRLPITETQLASLWPAFESNPPALTLLTVLADTGARLAEITGLMVQDVDVQNAVLHIQPGLPPSSG
;
A
#
# COMPACT_ATOMS: atom_id res chain seq x y z
N MET A 1 2.66 -43.01 16.70
CA MET A 1 2.93 -42.33 15.42
C MET A 1 2.42 -40.92 15.57
N ASP A 2 3.30 -39.91 15.58
CA ASP A 2 2.87 -38.52 15.69
C ASP A 2 2.04 -38.12 14.47
N ALA A 3 0.86 -37.56 14.71
CA ALA A 3 -0.01 -37.04 13.66
C ALA A 3 0.76 -36.01 12.80
N PRO A 4 0.53 -36.00 11.47
CA PRO A 4 1.21 -35.05 10.59
C PRO A 4 0.90 -33.62 11.01
N MET A 5 1.95 -32.84 11.22
CA MET A 5 1.85 -31.50 11.77
C MET A 5 1.14 -30.56 10.78
N PRO A 6 0.11 -29.80 11.20
CA PRO A 6 -0.60 -28.88 10.31
C PRO A 6 0.33 -27.77 9.79
N LYS A 7 0.01 -27.24 8.60
CA LYS A 7 0.77 -26.17 7.96
C LYS A 7 0.78 -24.92 8.86
N LEU A 8 1.97 -24.43 9.20
CA LEU A 8 2.13 -23.27 10.05
C LEU A 8 1.82 -21.96 9.29
N PRO A 9 1.13 -20.99 9.93
CA PRO A 9 1.07 -19.60 9.49
C PRO A 9 2.41 -19.01 9.05
N ARG A 10 2.33 -17.99 8.18
CA ARG A 10 3.51 -17.28 7.69
C ARG A 10 4.32 -16.73 8.87
N TYR A 11 5.65 -16.78 8.77
CA TYR A 11 6.57 -16.29 9.81
C TYR A 11 6.56 -17.08 11.14
N MET A 12 5.75 -18.12 11.29
CA MET A 12 5.80 -19.03 12.42
C MET A 12 6.69 -20.24 12.13
N PHE A 13 7.55 -20.60 13.09
CA PHE A 13 8.51 -21.71 12.97
C PHE A 13 8.56 -22.51 14.27
N ARG A 14 8.59 -23.84 14.17
CA ARG A 14 8.88 -24.75 15.29
C ARG A 14 10.41 -24.87 15.47
N ARG A 15 10.88 -24.83 16.70
CA ARG A 15 12.30 -25.02 17.09
C ARG A 15 12.56 -26.50 17.36
N ALA A 16 13.85 -26.89 17.36
CA ALA A 16 14.28 -28.26 17.68
C ALA A 16 13.82 -28.73 19.07
N ASN A 17 13.69 -27.81 20.03
CA ASN A 17 13.19 -28.10 21.38
C ASN A 17 11.65 -28.19 21.49
N GLY A 18 10.92 -28.21 20.36
CA GLY A 18 9.46 -28.31 20.32
C GLY A 18 8.71 -26.98 20.42
N SER A 19 9.32 -25.91 20.93
CA SER A 19 8.69 -24.59 21.07
C SER A 19 8.47 -23.87 19.73
N PHE A 20 7.55 -22.91 19.72
CA PHE A 20 7.20 -22.11 18.54
C PHE A 20 7.76 -20.70 18.66
N ARG A 21 8.26 -20.18 17.55
CA ARG A 21 8.76 -18.81 17.42
C ARG A 21 8.18 -18.11 16.21
N TYR A 22 8.01 -16.80 16.35
CA TYR A 22 7.86 -15.89 15.24
C TYR A 22 9.24 -15.47 14.74
N LYS A 23 9.45 -15.48 13.42
CA LYS A 23 10.66 -14.99 12.75
C LYS A 23 10.27 -14.17 11.53
N ARG A 24 10.57 -12.87 11.58
CA ARG A 24 10.30 -11.94 10.48
C ARG A 24 11.54 -11.15 10.12
N ASN A 25 11.95 -11.24 8.86
CA ASN A 25 13.05 -10.42 8.35
C ASN A 25 12.63 -8.96 8.31
N VAL A 26 13.51 -8.09 8.79
CA VAL A 26 13.32 -6.64 8.68
C VAL A 26 13.39 -6.24 7.20
N PRO A 27 12.38 -5.49 6.69
CA PRO A 27 12.39 -4.94 5.33
C PRO A 27 13.71 -4.22 5.02
N LYS A 28 14.24 -4.39 3.79
CA LYS A 28 15.60 -3.90 3.44
C LYS A 28 15.79 -2.40 3.70
N ASP A 29 14.75 -1.63 3.40
CA ASP A 29 14.59 -0.20 3.67
C ASP A 29 14.68 0.15 5.16
N LEU A 30 14.24 -0.73 6.05
CA LEU A 30 14.23 -0.51 7.50
C LEU A 30 15.47 -1.07 8.22
N ARG A 31 16.32 -1.87 7.56
CA ARG A 31 17.49 -2.51 8.22
C ARG A 31 18.50 -1.50 8.75
N ALA A 32 18.72 -0.40 8.03
CA ALA A 32 19.61 0.67 8.47
C ALA A 32 19.07 1.40 9.72
N LEU A 33 17.74 1.40 9.89
CA LEU A 33 17.04 2.09 10.98
C LEU A 33 16.91 1.18 12.20
N ILE A 34 16.32 0.00 12.04
CA ILE A 34 16.05 -0.96 13.12
C ILE A 34 17.35 -1.66 13.59
N ARG A 35 18.41 -1.64 12.76
CA ARG A 35 19.73 -2.25 13.04
C ARG A 35 19.68 -3.74 13.36
N LYS A 36 18.61 -4.42 12.93
CA LYS A 36 18.43 -5.86 13.03
C LYS A 36 18.07 -6.39 11.65
N GLU A 37 18.57 -7.56 11.31
CA GLU A 37 18.17 -8.24 10.07
C GLU A 37 16.86 -9.00 10.23
N THR A 38 16.57 -9.45 11.45
CA THR A 38 15.42 -10.30 11.77
C THR A 38 14.91 -10.01 13.18
N VAL A 39 13.59 -9.92 13.30
CA VAL A 39 12.89 -9.82 14.58
C VAL A 39 12.39 -11.21 14.96
N TYR A 40 12.61 -11.58 16.23
CA TYR A 40 12.16 -12.84 16.82
C TYR A 40 11.24 -12.56 18.01
N ARG A 41 10.20 -13.40 18.16
CA ARG A 41 9.36 -13.49 19.35
C ARG A 41 9.06 -14.95 19.67
N GLN A 42 8.92 -15.27 20.94
CA GLN A 42 8.42 -16.59 21.36
C GLN A 42 6.90 -16.60 21.22
N LEU A 43 6.35 -17.67 20.66
CA LEU A 43 4.91 -17.85 20.48
C LEU A 43 4.31 -18.81 21.51
N GLY A 44 5.13 -19.72 22.06
CA GLY A 44 4.69 -20.67 23.09
C GLY A 44 5.42 -22.00 22.98
N ASN A 45 5.08 -22.94 23.87
CA ASN A 45 5.65 -24.28 23.87
C ASN A 45 4.74 -25.30 23.19
N THR A 46 3.44 -25.00 23.04
CA THR A 46 2.47 -25.83 22.33
C THR A 46 1.96 -25.15 21.05
N TYR A 47 1.35 -25.93 20.16
CA TYR A 47 0.74 -25.39 18.93
C TYR A 47 -0.46 -24.47 19.24
N GLN A 48 -1.27 -24.80 20.25
CA GLN A 48 -2.40 -23.98 20.67
C GLN A 48 -1.96 -22.61 21.19
N ASP A 49 -0.95 -22.58 22.07
CA ASP A 49 -0.37 -21.31 22.56
C ASP A 49 0.13 -20.46 21.38
N ALA A 50 0.80 -21.10 20.43
CA ALA A 50 1.39 -20.40 19.30
C ALA A 50 0.32 -19.80 18.37
N MET A 51 -0.77 -20.51 18.12
CA MET A 51 -1.89 -20.02 17.33
C MET A 51 -2.65 -18.89 18.03
N ALA A 52 -2.77 -18.93 19.37
CA ALA A 52 -3.39 -17.86 20.15
C ALA A 52 -2.53 -16.58 20.18
N ALA A 53 -1.21 -16.72 20.35
CA ALA A 53 -0.29 -15.59 20.42
C ALA A 53 0.04 -14.97 19.05
N TYR A 54 -0.06 -15.75 17.97
CA TYR A 54 0.36 -15.35 16.63
C TYR A 54 -0.28 -14.05 16.11
N PRO A 55 -1.62 -13.86 16.15
CA PRO A 55 -2.25 -12.66 15.57
C PRO A 55 -1.78 -11.37 16.24
N LEU A 56 -1.63 -11.39 17.58
CA LEU A 56 -1.19 -10.23 18.36
C LEU A 56 0.26 -9.88 18.04
N ILE A 57 1.16 -10.87 18.10
CA ILE A 57 2.59 -10.66 17.81
C ILE A 57 2.82 -10.26 16.36
N HIS A 58 2.07 -10.84 15.42
CA HIS A 58 2.17 -10.47 14.01
C HIS A 58 1.74 -9.01 13.81
N LYS A 59 0.60 -8.61 14.40
CA LYS A 59 0.12 -7.23 14.33
C LYS A 59 1.12 -6.26 14.96
N GLU A 60 1.63 -6.56 16.17
CA GLU A 60 2.64 -5.74 16.85
C GLU A 60 3.86 -5.49 15.96
N ILE A 61 4.39 -6.53 15.31
CA ILE A 61 5.61 -6.41 14.50
C ILE A 61 5.36 -5.68 13.18
N GLU A 62 4.22 -5.93 12.50
CA GLU A 62 3.91 -5.18 11.27
C GLU A 62 3.59 -3.72 11.60
N THR A 63 2.85 -3.43 12.68
CA THR A 63 2.63 -2.05 13.16
C THR A 63 3.95 -1.35 13.50
N LEU A 64 4.91 -2.04 14.15
CA LEU A 64 6.24 -1.48 14.38
C LEU A 64 6.96 -1.13 13.07
N PHE A 65 6.91 -2.03 12.07
CA PHE A 65 7.54 -1.75 10.78
C PHE A 65 6.85 -0.63 10.02
N GLU A 66 5.54 -0.53 10.09
CA GLU A 66 4.78 0.58 9.51
C GLU A 66 5.15 1.90 10.17
N GLN A 67 5.12 1.96 11.51
CA GLN A 67 5.54 3.15 12.26
C GLN A 67 6.95 3.59 11.87
N GLU A 68 7.90 2.65 11.84
CA GLU A 68 9.28 2.95 11.44
C GLU A 68 9.43 3.36 9.99
N ARG A 69 8.58 2.85 9.09
CA ARG A 69 8.58 3.24 7.68
C ARG A 69 8.09 4.68 7.48
N TRP A 70 7.14 5.12 8.29
CA TRP A 70 6.55 6.47 8.18
C TRP A 70 7.28 7.52 9.01
N ALA A 71 7.98 7.11 10.07
CA ALA A 71 8.74 8.06 10.88
C ALA A 71 9.73 8.82 10.00
N THR A 72 9.59 10.13 9.97
CA THR A 72 10.52 11.03 9.31
C THR A 72 11.76 11.23 10.17
N ASP A 73 12.81 11.82 9.60
CA ASP A 73 13.97 12.21 10.41
C ASP A 73 13.59 13.24 11.48
N ALA A 74 12.57 14.07 11.23
CA ALA A 74 11.99 14.98 12.21
C ALA A 74 11.31 14.21 13.36
N ASP A 75 10.43 13.26 13.06
CA ASP A 75 9.72 12.47 14.09
C ASP A 75 10.71 11.73 15.00
N ARG A 76 11.75 11.14 14.40
CA ARG A 76 12.80 10.44 15.16
C ARG A 76 13.61 11.41 16.03
N ALA A 77 13.95 12.59 15.51
CA ALA A 77 14.68 13.60 16.27
C ALA A 77 13.83 14.10 17.45
N LYS A 78 12.55 14.42 17.23
CA LYS A 78 11.60 14.84 18.28
C LYS A 78 11.47 13.77 19.37
N ALA A 79 11.29 12.51 18.99
CA ALA A 79 11.19 11.39 19.93
C ALA A 79 12.46 11.23 20.78
N LEU A 80 13.64 11.31 20.16
CA LEU A 80 14.93 11.21 20.86
C LEU A 80 15.18 12.38 21.80
N VAL A 81 14.88 13.61 21.37
CA VAL A 81 15.00 14.81 22.22
C VAL A 81 14.07 14.71 23.42
N ARG A 82 12.80 14.33 23.21
CA ARG A 82 11.84 14.11 24.29
C ARG A 82 12.30 13.01 25.26
N GLU A 83 12.81 11.89 24.76
CA GLU A 83 13.30 10.78 25.59
C GLU A 83 14.52 11.18 26.44
N ARG A 84 15.44 11.97 25.86
CA ARG A 84 16.76 12.21 26.46
C ARG A 84 16.89 13.52 27.24
N LEU A 85 16.24 14.57 26.76
CA LEU A 85 16.30 15.92 27.33
C LEU A 85 14.96 16.34 27.97
N GLY A 86 13.88 15.61 27.69
CA GLY A 86 12.57 15.85 28.29
C GLY A 86 11.62 16.69 27.43
N PRO A 87 10.37 16.86 27.88
CA PRO A 87 9.30 17.47 27.08
C PRO A 87 9.53 18.96 26.79
N THR A 88 10.17 19.70 27.70
CA THR A 88 10.46 21.14 27.51
C THR A 88 11.44 21.36 26.35
N TYR A 89 12.52 20.59 26.31
CA TYR A 89 13.51 20.65 25.21
C TYR A 89 12.87 20.24 23.89
N ALA A 90 12.01 19.22 23.90
CA ALA A 90 11.28 18.81 22.70
C ALA A 90 10.39 19.93 22.15
N ALA A 91 9.70 20.69 23.01
CA ALA A 91 8.90 21.84 22.58
C ALA A 91 9.77 22.94 21.95
N MET A 92 10.88 23.32 22.60
CA MET A 92 11.81 24.33 22.04
C MET A 92 12.42 23.88 20.70
N PHE A 93 12.74 22.59 20.59
CA PHE A 93 13.25 21.97 19.37
C PHE A 93 12.23 22.00 18.22
N GLU A 94 10.97 21.70 18.53
CA GLU A 94 9.85 21.71 17.58
C GLU A 94 9.53 23.13 17.08
N GLU A 95 9.57 24.12 17.98
CA GLU A 95 9.35 25.53 17.64
C GLU A 95 10.56 26.15 16.91
N GLY A 96 11.74 25.52 16.99
CA GLY A 96 12.96 26.02 16.36
C GLY A 96 13.51 27.28 17.02
N VAL A 97 13.27 27.44 18.32
CA VAL A 97 13.60 28.65 19.11
C VAL A 97 14.87 28.51 19.95
N VAL A 98 15.67 27.46 19.72
CA VAL A 98 16.91 27.24 20.48
C VAL A 98 18.02 28.13 19.92
N ASP A 99 18.40 29.16 20.67
CA ASP A 99 19.51 30.04 20.33
C ASP A 99 20.86 29.37 20.65
N PRO A 100 21.84 29.40 19.72
CA PRO A 100 23.19 28.87 19.97
C PRO A 100 23.93 29.47 21.17
N GLU A 101 23.53 30.65 21.66
CA GLU A 101 24.15 31.30 22.82
C GLU A 101 23.54 30.84 24.17
N TRP A 102 22.47 30.04 24.17
CA TRP A 102 21.81 29.58 25.39
C TRP A 102 22.38 28.26 25.88
N ASP A 103 22.48 28.08 27.21
CA ASP A 103 22.95 26.83 27.85
C ASP A 103 22.17 25.59 27.36
N VAL A 104 20.89 25.76 27.04
CA VAL A 104 20.02 24.71 26.47
C VAL A 104 20.60 24.12 25.18
N PHE A 105 21.31 24.92 24.37
CA PHE A 105 21.94 24.46 23.13
C PHE A 105 23.10 23.49 23.38
N ASP A 106 23.83 23.64 24.49
CA ASP A 106 24.93 22.74 24.85
C ASP A 106 24.42 21.32 25.12
N ASP A 107 23.25 21.19 25.76
CA ASP A 107 22.59 19.88 25.95
C ASP A 107 22.24 19.20 24.61
N PHE A 108 21.86 19.99 23.59
CA PHE A 108 21.66 19.47 22.23
C PHE A 108 22.97 19.02 21.59
N GLN A 109 24.09 19.73 21.84
CA GLN A 109 25.40 19.33 21.33
C GLN A 109 25.88 18.03 21.98
N ASP A 110 25.70 17.88 23.29
CA ASP A 110 26.03 16.67 24.02
C ASP A 110 25.20 15.48 23.54
N LEU A 111 23.88 15.69 23.37
CA LEU A 111 23.02 14.67 22.78
C LEU A 111 23.48 14.32 21.36
N ALA A 112 23.75 15.29 20.49
CA ALA A 112 24.22 15.06 19.14
C ALA A 112 25.53 14.26 19.12
N ALA A 113 26.49 14.60 19.98
CA ALA A 113 27.76 13.90 20.12
C ALA A 113 27.54 12.43 20.53
N SER A 114 26.66 12.18 21.50
CA SER A 114 26.32 10.82 21.95
C SER A 114 25.64 9.97 20.87
N MET A 115 24.92 10.60 19.93
CA MET A 115 24.18 9.98 18.83
C MET A 115 24.97 9.89 17.52
N ARG A 116 26.20 10.42 17.47
CA ARG A 116 27.05 10.41 16.27
C ARG A 116 27.24 8.96 15.77
N ARG A 117 26.89 8.71 14.50
CA ARG A 117 26.87 7.37 13.85
C ARG A 117 25.89 6.36 14.46
N LYS A 118 25.10 6.74 15.46
CA LYS A 118 24.04 5.90 16.07
C LYS A 118 22.65 6.14 15.49
N VAL A 119 22.45 7.26 14.80
CA VAL A 119 21.19 7.63 14.15
C VAL A 119 21.41 7.99 12.68
N PRO A 120 20.36 8.02 11.84
CA PRO A 120 20.45 8.51 10.46
C PRO A 120 21.03 9.92 10.36
N LYS A 121 21.63 10.25 9.21
CA LYS A 121 22.32 11.53 9.00
C LYS A 121 21.39 12.75 9.12
N GLY A 122 20.12 12.64 8.74
CA GLY A 122 19.18 13.76 8.91
C GLY A 122 18.77 13.94 10.37
N VAL A 123 18.45 12.85 11.09
CA VAL A 123 18.20 12.89 12.54
C VAL A 123 19.37 13.54 13.29
N TYR A 124 20.60 13.08 13.02
CA TYR A 124 21.80 13.66 13.63
C TYR A 124 21.95 15.16 13.32
N ARG A 125 21.69 15.57 12.06
CA ARG A 125 21.81 16.97 11.66
C ARG A 125 20.79 17.85 12.39
N GLN A 126 19.54 17.41 12.50
CA GLN A 126 18.49 18.18 13.18
C GLN A 126 18.80 18.34 14.67
N ILE A 127 19.18 17.26 15.36
CA ILE A 127 19.60 17.34 16.78
C ILE A 127 20.79 18.29 16.93
N LYS A 128 21.81 18.17 16.05
CA LYS A 128 23.00 19.04 16.08
C LYS A 128 22.65 20.51 15.86
N SER A 129 21.69 20.83 14.99
CA SER A 129 21.25 22.20 14.76
C SER A 129 20.22 22.69 15.77
N ALA A 130 19.84 21.87 16.75
CA ALA A 130 18.79 22.17 17.72
C ALA A 130 17.48 22.70 17.09
N SER A 131 17.16 22.21 15.89
CA SER A 131 16.00 22.66 15.12
C SER A 131 15.42 21.51 14.29
N VAL A 132 14.09 21.43 14.27
CA VAL A 132 13.34 20.51 13.41
C VAL A 132 13.27 21.07 11.99
N THR A 133 13.54 20.21 11.01
CA THR A 133 13.18 20.46 9.62
C THR A 133 12.23 19.37 9.17
N GLU A 134 10.97 19.76 8.94
CA GLU A 134 9.95 18.83 8.46
C GLU A 134 10.35 18.21 7.12
N ALA A 135 10.12 16.89 7.01
CA ALA A 135 10.42 16.20 5.77
C ALA A 135 9.48 16.73 4.67
N PRO A 136 9.99 17.07 3.47
CA PRO A 136 9.15 17.58 2.41
C PRO A 136 8.06 16.55 2.03
N MET A 137 6.91 17.06 1.60
CA MET A 137 5.90 16.24 0.96
C MET A 137 6.41 15.88 -0.45
N THR A 138 6.64 14.59 -0.70
CA THR A 138 7.17 14.08 -1.97
C THR A 138 6.14 13.24 -2.70
N LEU A 139 6.35 12.97 -4.00
CA LEU A 139 5.41 12.17 -4.78
C LEU A 139 5.24 10.76 -4.21
N LEU A 140 6.32 10.16 -3.69
CA LEU A 140 6.25 8.87 -3.01
C LEU A 140 5.36 8.95 -1.76
N ARG A 141 5.62 9.92 -0.88
CA ARG A 141 4.84 10.12 0.35
C ARG A 141 3.37 10.35 0.06
N ALA A 142 3.06 11.17 -0.94
CA ALA A 142 1.68 11.44 -1.33
C ALA A 142 0.92 10.18 -1.77
N LEU A 143 1.54 9.33 -2.61
CA LEU A 143 0.93 8.07 -3.04
C LEU A 143 0.73 7.10 -1.87
N GLU A 144 1.63 7.13 -0.91
CA GLU A 144 1.66 6.27 0.25
C GLU A 144 0.63 6.65 1.31
N GLU A 145 0.54 7.93 1.65
CA GLU A 145 -0.47 8.45 2.57
C GLU A 145 -1.88 8.26 1.98
N TYR A 146 -2.05 8.46 0.67
CA TYR A 146 -3.31 8.15 -0.02
C TYR A 146 -3.66 6.66 0.03
N ALA A 147 -2.67 5.75 -0.10
CA ALA A 147 -2.90 4.31 0.02
C ALA A 147 -3.44 3.94 1.40
N ARG A 148 -2.84 4.50 2.46
CA ARG A 148 -3.25 4.27 3.85
C ARG A 148 -4.66 4.77 4.10
N TYR A 149 -4.95 6.01 3.69
CA TYR A 149 -6.29 6.58 3.79
C TYR A 149 -7.35 5.66 3.14
N LYS A 150 -7.07 5.12 1.96
CA LYS A 150 -7.99 4.21 1.28
C LYS A 150 -8.04 2.79 1.86
N ALA A 151 -6.99 2.35 2.57
CA ALA A 151 -6.99 1.06 3.25
C ALA A 151 -7.92 1.07 4.47
N GLU A 152 -8.02 2.20 5.17
CA GLU A 152 -8.94 2.40 6.30
C GLU A 152 -10.42 2.33 5.88
N ASP A 153 -10.74 2.75 4.65
CA ASP A 153 -12.10 2.69 4.06
C ASP A 153 -12.60 1.24 3.79
N GLY A 154 -11.78 0.21 4.00
CA GLY A 154 -12.20 -1.21 4.04
C GLY A 154 -12.60 -1.84 2.69
N LYS A 155 -12.60 -1.11 1.58
CA LYS A 155 -12.96 -1.61 0.23
C LYS A 155 -11.73 -1.63 -0.69
N ASP A 156 -11.43 -2.79 -1.27
CA ASP A 156 -10.42 -2.98 -2.34
C ASP A 156 -8.98 -2.50 -2.03
N GLY A 157 -8.60 -2.34 -0.75
CA GLY A 157 -7.28 -1.83 -0.36
C GLY A 157 -6.09 -2.55 -1.00
N ALA A 158 -6.13 -3.89 -1.06
CA ALA A 158 -5.08 -4.71 -1.67
C ALA A 158 -4.95 -4.50 -3.20
N ALA A 159 -6.08 -4.28 -3.88
CA ALA A 159 -6.09 -4.03 -5.32
C ALA A 159 -5.54 -2.63 -5.64
N LEU A 160 -5.86 -1.64 -4.80
CA LEU A 160 -5.31 -0.30 -4.89
C LEU A 160 -3.80 -0.28 -4.60
N GLU A 161 -3.36 -0.96 -3.55
CA GLU A 161 -1.94 -1.04 -3.17
C GLU A 161 -1.09 -1.63 -4.31
N THR A 162 -1.55 -2.75 -4.88
CA THR A 162 -0.89 -3.39 -6.04
C THR A 162 -0.80 -2.44 -7.23
N ARG A 163 -1.84 -1.62 -7.45
CA ARG A 163 -1.85 -0.62 -8.54
C ARG A 163 -0.87 0.52 -8.24
N LEU A 164 -0.86 1.04 -7.01
CA LEU A 164 0.05 2.10 -6.58
C LEU A 164 1.51 1.65 -6.65
N ASP A 165 1.82 0.40 -6.35
CA ASP A 165 3.17 -0.14 -6.52
C ASP A 165 3.65 -0.14 -7.99
N ARG A 166 2.77 -0.45 -8.93
CA ARG A 166 3.07 -0.34 -10.37
C ARG A 166 3.26 1.11 -10.77
N ILE A 167 2.37 2.00 -10.33
CA ILE A 167 2.44 3.44 -10.57
C ILE A 167 3.77 4.02 -10.05
N LYS A 168 4.17 3.66 -8.82
CA LYS A 168 5.45 4.09 -8.23
C LYS A 168 6.63 3.66 -9.10
N LYS A 169 6.66 2.40 -9.55
CA LYS A 169 7.73 1.88 -10.43
C LYS A 169 7.80 2.64 -11.75
N ASP A 170 6.65 2.92 -12.35
CA ASP A 170 6.56 3.65 -13.61
C ASP A 170 7.00 5.11 -13.48
N LEU A 171 6.59 5.78 -12.40
CA LEU A 171 7.04 7.14 -12.09
C LEU A 171 8.54 7.20 -11.86
N ILE A 172 9.11 6.22 -11.14
CA ILE A 172 10.57 6.11 -10.96
C ILE A 172 11.25 5.89 -12.32
N LEU A 173 10.67 5.08 -13.19
CA LEU A 173 11.23 4.80 -14.51
C LEU A 173 11.27 6.04 -15.41
N CYS A 174 10.23 6.89 -15.43
CA CYS A 174 10.21 8.06 -16.30
C CYS A 174 10.76 9.36 -15.69
N LEU A 175 10.72 9.52 -14.36
CA LEU A 175 11.16 10.74 -13.66
C LEU A 175 12.48 10.57 -12.90
N GLY A 176 12.88 9.34 -12.63
CA GLY A 176 14.02 9.01 -11.79
C GLY A 176 13.69 8.94 -10.30
N GLN A 177 14.51 8.19 -9.56
CA GLN A 177 14.31 7.92 -8.14
C GLN A 177 14.25 9.18 -7.28
N THR A 178 15.21 10.09 -7.47
CA THR A 178 15.31 11.35 -6.70
C THR A 178 14.07 12.22 -6.85
N ARG A 179 13.54 12.31 -8.09
CA ARG A 179 12.35 13.10 -8.40
C ARG A 179 11.10 12.58 -7.69
N VAL A 180 10.99 11.27 -7.52
CA VAL A 180 9.84 10.63 -6.87
C VAL A 180 9.99 10.59 -5.35
N ARG A 181 11.18 10.31 -4.84
CA ARG A 181 11.40 10.00 -3.41
C ARG A 181 11.81 11.18 -2.55
N GLU A 182 12.58 12.11 -3.11
CA GLU A 182 13.29 13.14 -2.34
C GLU A 182 12.82 14.55 -2.69
N THR A 183 12.30 14.73 -3.91
CA THR A 183 11.93 16.06 -4.39
C THR A 183 10.55 16.48 -3.89
N LYS A 184 10.49 17.74 -3.43
CA LYS A 184 9.28 18.48 -3.10
C LYS A 184 8.23 18.43 -4.22
N LEU A 185 6.98 18.14 -3.83
CA LEU A 185 5.84 18.01 -4.74
C LEU A 185 5.58 19.28 -5.56
N GLU A 186 5.78 20.46 -4.98
CA GLU A 186 5.59 21.77 -5.60
C GLU A 186 6.49 21.98 -6.83
N SER A 187 7.63 21.28 -6.88
CA SER A 187 8.55 21.36 -8.01
C SER A 187 8.12 20.50 -9.21
N LEU A 188 7.10 19.63 -9.05
CA LEU A 188 6.59 18.82 -10.16
C LEU A 188 6.02 19.71 -11.25
N THR A 189 6.29 19.34 -12.49
CA THR A 189 5.90 20.14 -13.66
C THR A 189 4.88 19.40 -14.52
N ARG A 190 4.24 20.13 -15.44
CA ARG A 190 3.40 19.50 -16.47
C ARG A 190 4.22 18.58 -17.38
N ALA A 191 5.50 18.89 -17.60
CA ALA A 191 6.40 18.05 -18.38
C ALA A 191 6.63 16.68 -17.72
N ASP A 192 6.77 16.64 -16.38
CA ASP A 192 6.85 15.39 -15.62
C ASP A 192 5.59 14.53 -15.81
N ALA A 193 4.41 15.15 -15.70
CA ALA A 193 3.14 14.46 -15.92
C ALA A 193 3.00 13.94 -17.37
N ASN A 194 3.45 14.71 -18.36
CA ASN A 194 3.48 14.29 -19.76
C ASN A 194 4.42 13.11 -19.99
N ARG A 195 5.62 13.10 -19.40
CA ARG A 195 6.56 11.96 -19.48
C ARG A 195 5.95 10.68 -18.93
N TYR A 196 5.24 10.78 -17.80
CA TYR A 196 4.50 9.65 -17.25
C TYR A 196 3.43 9.14 -18.22
N ARG A 197 2.61 10.05 -18.78
CA ARG A 197 1.62 9.69 -19.80
C ARG A 197 2.25 8.97 -20.99
N ASP A 198 3.33 9.51 -21.53
CA ASP A 198 3.96 9.02 -22.76
C ASP A 198 4.57 7.63 -22.53
N LEU A 199 5.18 7.41 -21.36
CA LEU A 199 5.65 6.08 -20.94
C LEU A 199 4.50 5.06 -20.88
N LEU A 200 3.33 5.45 -20.36
CA LEU A 200 2.17 4.55 -20.32
C LEU A 200 1.61 4.29 -21.73
N LEU A 201 1.46 5.33 -22.55
CA LEU A 201 0.93 5.21 -23.92
C LEU A 201 1.79 4.29 -24.81
N ALA A 202 3.08 4.16 -24.53
CA ALA A 202 3.96 3.24 -25.24
C ALA A 202 3.59 1.75 -25.05
N ARG A 203 2.79 1.41 -24.03
CA ARG A 203 2.53 0.00 -23.67
C ARG A 203 1.09 -0.35 -23.30
N MET A 204 0.17 0.62 -23.23
CA MET A 204 -1.23 0.35 -22.89
C MET A 204 -2.21 1.27 -23.61
N SER A 205 -3.46 0.82 -23.70
CA SER A 205 -4.53 1.56 -24.37
C SER A 205 -4.81 2.91 -23.68
N PRO A 206 -5.28 3.93 -24.43
CA PRO A 206 -5.60 5.25 -23.89
C PRO A 206 -6.51 5.24 -22.65
N ASN A 207 -7.53 4.37 -22.63
CA ASN A 207 -8.42 4.21 -21.47
C ASN A 207 -7.69 3.66 -20.24
N SER A 208 -6.73 2.76 -20.42
CA SER A 208 -5.89 2.27 -19.34
C SER A 208 -4.93 3.34 -18.83
N VAL A 209 -4.36 4.16 -19.72
CA VAL A 209 -3.54 5.32 -19.34
C VAL A 209 -4.36 6.31 -18.51
N GLN A 210 -5.56 6.66 -18.97
CA GLN A 210 -6.46 7.59 -18.28
C GLN A 210 -6.79 7.11 -16.86
N ARG A 211 -7.03 5.81 -16.68
CA ARG A 211 -7.27 5.21 -15.35
C ARG A 211 -6.05 5.33 -14.44
N ASN A 212 -4.84 5.03 -14.92
CA ASN A 212 -3.62 5.13 -14.10
C ASN A 212 -3.31 6.59 -13.70
N ILE A 213 -3.40 7.52 -14.65
CA ILE A 213 -3.26 8.96 -14.37
C ILE A 213 -4.35 9.42 -13.38
N GLY A 214 -5.58 8.90 -13.50
CA GLY A 214 -6.66 9.19 -12.58
C GLY A 214 -6.35 8.84 -11.12
N VAL A 215 -5.65 7.72 -10.87
CA VAL A 215 -5.22 7.34 -9.52
C VAL A 215 -4.19 8.32 -8.97
N VAL A 216 -3.16 8.67 -9.76
CA VAL A 216 -2.14 9.65 -9.35
C VAL A 216 -2.79 11.01 -9.08
N LYS A 217 -3.68 11.45 -9.98
CA LYS A 217 -4.44 12.69 -9.82
C LYS A 217 -5.24 12.70 -8.51
N ALA A 218 -5.94 11.61 -8.19
CA ALA A 218 -6.72 11.51 -6.95
C ALA A 218 -5.82 11.59 -5.71
N ALA A 219 -4.69 10.88 -5.71
CA ALA A 219 -3.73 10.93 -4.62
C ALA A 219 -3.18 12.35 -4.39
N LEU A 220 -2.78 13.06 -5.45
CA LEU A 220 -2.28 14.42 -5.30
C LEU A 220 -3.38 15.40 -4.85
N ASN A 221 -4.61 15.27 -5.35
CA ASN A 221 -5.70 16.14 -4.90
C ASN A 221 -6.00 15.94 -3.41
N PHE A 222 -5.99 14.69 -2.94
CA PHE A 222 -6.13 14.38 -1.52
C PHE A 222 -5.03 15.07 -0.70
N ILE A 223 -3.77 14.90 -1.09
CA ILE A 223 -2.62 15.41 -0.33
C ILE A 223 -2.52 16.93 -0.37
N ILE A 224 -2.85 17.56 -1.51
CA ILE A 224 -2.88 19.03 -1.61
C ILE A 224 -3.87 19.62 -0.60
N VAL A 225 -5.04 19.01 -0.43
CA VAL A 225 -6.04 19.48 0.54
C VAL A 225 -5.63 19.14 1.96
N GLU A 226 -5.21 17.89 2.21
CA GLU A 226 -4.91 17.39 3.56
C GLU A 226 -3.71 18.11 4.21
N HIS A 227 -2.72 18.49 3.41
CA HIS A 227 -1.51 19.18 3.87
C HIS A 227 -1.52 20.68 3.57
N ASP A 228 -2.67 21.23 3.15
CA ASP A 228 -2.84 22.65 2.78
C ASP A 228 -1.73 23.18 1.86
N LEU A 229 -1.38 22.39 0.84
CA LEU A 229 -0.29 22.74 -0.08
C LEU A 229 -0.77 23.78 -1.08
N ASP A 230 -0.09 24.94 -1.13
CA ASP A 230 -0.34 25.96 -2.14
C ASP A 230 0.30 25.57 -3.50
N MET A 231 -0.29 24.57 -4.16
CA MET A 231 0.14 24.12 -5.47
C MET A 231 -1.00 23.59 -6.33
N ARG A 232 -0.85 23.72 -7.65
CA ARG A 232 -1.75 23.06 -8.60
C ARG A 232 -1.36 21.60 -8.81
N ASN A 233 -2.35 20.72 -8.98
CA ASN A 233 -2.10 19.35 -9.40
C ASN A 233 -1.68 19.27 -10.89
N VAL A 234 -0.45 18.83 -11.16
CA VAL A 234 0.09 18.71 -12.53
C VAL A 234 -0.53 17.61 -13.38
N PHE A 235 -1.33 16.71 -12.79
CA PHE A 235 -2.14 15.72 -13.50
C PHE A 235 -3.59 16.20 -13.76
N GLN A 236 -3.98 17.35 -13.20
CA GLN A 236 -5.31 17.94 -13.43
C GLN A 236 -5.49 18.36 -14.88
N GLY A 237 -6.62 18.01 -15.49
CA GLY A 237 -6.97 18.44 -16.85
C GLY A 237 -6.17 17.78 -17.98
N MET A 238 -5.41 16.72 -17.71
CA MET A 238 -4.72 15.97 -18.76
C MET A 238 -5.72 15.27 -19.68
N LYS A 239 -5.68 15.59 -20.97
CA LYS A 239 -6.45 14.89 -22.00
C LYS A 239 -5.61 13.78 -22.61
N ILE A 240 -6.19 12.57 -22.70
CA ILE A 240 -5.56 11.41 -23.31
C ILE A 240 -6.26 11.16 -24.64
N LYS A 241 -5.55 11.36 -25.76
CA LYS A 241 -6.13 11.15 -27.09
C LYS A 241 -6.54 9.68 -27.26
N GLY A 242 -7.77 9.45 -27.71
CA GLY A 242 -8.34 8.11 -27.87
C GLY A 242 -8.87 7.49 -26.57
N ALA A 243 -8.85 8.22 -25.44
CA ALA A 243 -9.56 7.80 -24.23
C ALA A 243 -11.00 8.34 -24.24
N GLY A 244 -11.92 7.55 -23.66
CA GLY A 244 -13.36 7.72 -23.78
C GLY A 244 -14.03 6.42 -24.26
N ALA A 245 -15.34 6.32 -24.06
CA ALA A 245 -16.11 5.25 -24.67
C ALA A 245 -16.29 5.56 -26.16
N SER A 246 -15.68 4.76 -27.05
CA SER A 246 -16.14 4.75 -28.44
C SER A 246 -17.44 3.96 -28.51
N LYS A 247 -18.41 4.44 -29.32
CA LYS A 247 -19.64 3.68 -29.61
C LYS A 247 -19.37 2.28 -30.17
N THR A 248 -18.16 2.03 -30.67
CA THR A 248 -17.75 0.77 -31.31
C THR A 248 -16.93 -0.16 -30.41
N ASP A 249 -16.55 0.22 -29.19
CA ASP A 249 -15.65 -0.58 -28.35
C ASP A 249 -16.32 -1.84 -27.77
N ARG A 250 -17.65 -1.89 -27.73
CA ARG A 250 -18.43 -3.02 -27.23
C ARG A 250 -19.69 -3.19 -28.08
N LEU A 251 -19.60 -4.05 -29.09
CA LEU A 251 -20.77 -4.46 -29.86
C LEU A 251 -21.49 -5.62 -29.13
N PRO A 252 -22.83 -5.63 -29.11
CA PRO A 252 -23.58 -6.80 -28.66
C PRO A 252 -23.21 -8.03 -29.49
N ILE A 253 -23.16 -9.19 -28.85
CA ILE A 253 -23.06 -10.48 -29.56
C ILE A 253 -24.40 -10.71 -30.26
N THR A 254 -24.38 -10.98 -31.56
CA THR A 254 -25.61 -11.31 -32.29
C THR A 254 -26.05 -12.74 -32.00
N GLU A 255 -27.34 -13.04 -32.18
CA GLU A 255 -27.86 -14.40 -32.00
C GLU A 255 -27.11 -15.43 -32.87
N THR A 256 -26.73 -15.05 -34.11
CA THR A 256 -25.96 -15.92 -35.00
C THR A 256 -24.55 -16.19 -34.47
N GLN A 257 -23.90 -15.18 -33.89
CA GLN A 257 -22.59 -15.35 -33.26
C GLN A 257 -22.69 -16.22 -32.00
N LEU A 258 -23.73 -16.01 -31.18
CA LEU A 258 -23.98 -16.82 -29.99
C LEU A 258 -24.28 -18.28 -30.38
N ALA A 259 -25.10 -18.51 -31.40
CA ALA A 259 -25.38 -19.84 -31.95
C ALA A 259 -24.10 -20.57 -32.38
N SER A 260 -23.13 -19.85 -32.94
CA SER A 260 -21.83 -20.42 -33.33
C SER A 260 -20.90 -20.75 -32.16
N LEU A 261 -21.14 -20.18 -30.97
CA LEU A 261 -20.30 -20.42 -29.78
C LEU A 261 -20.69 -21.72 -29.07
N TRP A 262 -21.98 -22.09 -29.02
CA TRP A 262 -22.45 -23.28 -28.27
C TRP A 262 -21.68 -24.57 -28.59
N PRO A 263 -21.46 -24.94 -29.87
CA PRO A 263 -20.76 -26.19 -30.19
C PRO A 263 -19.31 -26.23 -29.69
N ALA A 264 -18.65 -25.07 -29.57
CA ALA A 264 -17.27 -25.00 -29.09
C ALA A 264 -17.13 -25.34 -27.60
N PHE A 265 -18.21 -25.25 -26.82
CA PHE A 265 -18.22 -25.51 -25.38
C PHE A 265 -18.87 -26.85 -25.01
N GLU A 266 -19.46 -27.59 -25.95
CA GLU A 266 -20.14 -28.88 -25.67
C GLU A 266 -19.25 -29.90 -24.97
N SER A 267 -17.96 -29.92 -25.29
CA SER A 267 -16.98 -30.83 -24.67
C SER A 267 -16.58 -30.43 -23.23
N ASN A 268 -17.02 -29.27 -22.73
CA ASN A 268 -16.69 -28.74 -21.40
C ASN A 268 -17.97 -28.33 -20.66
N PRO A 269 -18.60 -29.24 -19.90
CA PRO A 269 -19.88 -29.00 -19.24
C PRO A 269 -19.90 -27.77 -18.30
N PRO A 270 -18.85 -27.50 -17.48
CA PRO A 270 -18.79 -26.26 -16.69
C PRO A 270 -18.81 -25.00 -17.56
N ALA A 271 -18.04 -24.96 -18.64
CA ALA A 271 -17.99 -23.79 -19.51
C ALA A 271 -19.28 -23.59 -20.31
N LEU A 272 -19.91 -24.69 -20.75
CA LEU A 272 -21.23 -24.67 -21.37
C LEU A 272 -22.28 -24.10 -20.41
N THR A 273 -22.29 -24.58 -19.16
CA THR A 273 -23.20 -24.09 -18.11
C THR A 273 -23.02 -22.60 -17.86
N LEU A 274 -21.76 -22.14 -17.75
CA LEU A 274 -21.47 -20.71 -17.60
C LEU A 274 -21.98 -19.89 -18.79
N LEU A 275 -21.79 -20.37 -20.02
CA LEU A 275 -22.28 -19.69 -21.22
C LEU A 275 -23.81 -19.57 -21.22
N THR A 276 -24.53 -20.65 -20.87
CA THR A 276 -26.00 -20.69 -20.73
C THR A 276 -26.49 -19.68 -19.71
N VAL A 277 -25.99 -19.77 -18.48
CA VAL A 277 -26.45 -18.89 -17.41
C VAL A 277 -26.13 -17.43 -17.71
N LEU A 278 -24.96 -17.11 -18.27
CA LEU A 278 -24.60 -15.73 -18.61
C LEU A 278 -25.45 -15.17 -19.76
N ALA A 279 -25.73 -15.97 -20.78
CA ALA A 279 -26.55 -15.56 -21.91
C ALA A 279 -27.99 -15.27 -21.51
N ASP A 280 -28.58 -16.14 -20.67
CA ASP A 280 -30.01 -16.08 -20.33
C ASP A 280 -30.31 -15.09 -19.20
N THR A 281 -29.37 -14.87 -18.27
CA THR A 281 -29.59 -14.00 -17.10
C THR A 281 -29.01 -12.60 -17.25
N GLY A 282 -27.99 -12.42 -18.10
CA GLY A 282 -27.23 -11.17 -18.18
C GLY A 282 -26.42 -10.83 -16.92
N ALA A 283 -26.26 -11.78 -15.99
CA ALA A 283 -25.48 -11.61 -14.78
C ALA A 283 -23.98 -11.44 -15.06
N ARG A 284 -23.23 -10.90 -14.11
CA ARG A 284 -21.77 -10.82 -14.23
C ARG A 284 -21.15 -12.20 -14.01
N LEU A 285 -20.05 -12.47 -14.71
CA LEU A 285 -19.28 -13.72 -14.53
C LEU A 285 -18.96 -14.02 -13.06
N ALA A 286 -18.53 -13.01 -12.30
CA ALA A 286 -18.19 -13.17 -10.88
C ALA A 286 -19.40 -13.56 -10.00
N GLU A 287 -20.60 -13.11 -10.37
CA GLU A 287 -21.84 -13.44 -9.67
C GLU A 287 -22.21 -14.90 -9.92
N ILE A 288 -21.99 -15.42 -11.14
CA ILE A 288 -22.29 -16.82 -11.49
C ILE A 288 -21.25 -17.79 -10.94
N THR A 289 -19.96 -17.46 -11.03
CA THR A 289 -18.88 -18.34 -10.55
C THR A 289 -18.86 -18.52 -9.03
N GLY A 290 -19.56 -17.66 -8.29
CA GLY A 290 -19.67 -17.72 -6.84
C GLY A 290 -20.93 -18.44 -6.33
N LEU A 291 -21.82 -18.90 -7.22
CA LEU A 291 -23.07 -19.54 -6.83
C LEU A 291 -22.85 -20.83 -6.06
N MET A 292 -23.65 -21.01 -5.02
CA MET A 292 -23.70 -22.21 -4.20
C MET A 292 -24.97 -23.00 -4.46
N VAL A 293 -25.00 -24.27 -4.04
CA VAL A 293 -26.17 -25.14 -4.19
C VAL A 293 -27.42 -24.53 -3.52
N GLN A 294 -27.24 -23.85 -2.38
CA GLN A 294 -28.33 -23.16 -1.67
C GLN A 294 -28.93 -21.98 -2.44
N ASP A 295 -28.22 -21.45 -3.44
CA ASP A 295 -28.69 -20.32 -4.24
C ASP A 295 -29.60 -20.78 -5.40
N VAL A 296 -29.73 -22.10 -5.60
CA VAL A 296 -30.55 -22.70 -6.66
C VAL A 296 -31.82 -23.30 -6.06
N ASP A 297 -32.95 -22.63 -6.27
CA ASP A 297 -34.28 -23.14 -5.90
C ASP A 297 -34.93 -23.83 -7.10
N VAL A 298 -34.76 -25.15 -7.17
CA VAL A 298 -35.35 -25.98 -8.24
C VAL A 298 -36.88 -26.08 -8.09
N GLN A 299 -37.42 -25.94 -6.87
CA GLN A 299 -38.86 -26.06 -6.64
C GLN A 299 -39.62 -24.86 -7.21
N ASN A 300 -39.07 -23.66 -7.02
CA ASN A 300 -39.65 -22.41 -7.51
C ASN A 300 -39.06 -21.97 -8.85
N ALA A 301 -38.10 -22.71 -9.41
CA ALA A 301 -37.34 -22.35 -10.62
C ALA A 301 -36.66 -20.97 -10.51
N VAL A 302 -36.07 -20.67 -9.34
CA VAL A 302 -35.43 -19.39 -9.04
C VAL A 302 -33.93 -19.59 -8.83
N LEU A 303 -33.14 -18.67 -9.37
CA LEU A 303 -31.71 -18.55 -9.11
C LEU A 303 -31.43 -17.28 -8.29
N HIS A 304 -30.95 -17.44 -7.06
CA HIS A 304 -30.68 -16.33 -6.15
C HIS A 304 -29.27 -15.78 -6.35
N ILE A 305 -29.15 -14.72 -7.16
CA ILE A 305 -27.86 -14.07 -7.43
C ILE A 305 -27.66 -12.90 -6.45
N GLN A 306 -26.68 -13.01 -5.53
CA GLN A 306 -26.34 -11.94 -4.59
C GLN A 306 -25.05 -11.21 -5.00
N PRO A 307 -25.12 -9.90 -5.34
CA PRO A 307 -23.92 -9.15 -5.68
C PRO A 307 -23.04 -8.91 -4.43
N GLY A 308 -21.81 -9.43 -4.44
CA GLY A 308 -20.74 -8.97 -3.54
C GLY A 308 -20.46 -9.78 -2.28
N LEU A 309 -20.93 -11.03 -2.16
CA LEU A 309 -20.44 -11.94 -1.11
C LEU A 309 -19.09 -12.56 -1.51
N PRO A 310 -18.06 -12.51 -0.65
CA PRO A 310 -16.86 -13.30 -0.89
C PRO A 310 -17.25 -14.79 -0.90
N PRO A 311 -16.56 -15.63 -1.69
CA PRO A 311 -16.81 -17.06 -1.68
C PRO A 311 -16.64 -17.55 -0.24
N SER A 312 -17.71 -18.04 0.39
CA SER A 312 -17.61 -18.67 1.69
C SER A 312 -16.68 -19.86 1.55
N SER A 313 -15.63 -19.86 2.37
CA SER A 313 -14.65 -20.92 2.47
C SER A 313 -15.35 -22.21 2.90
N GLY A 314 -15.62 -23.06 1.92
CA GLY A 314 -15.91 -24.48 2.08
C GLY A 314 -14.65 -25.32 1.91
#